data_AF-A0A7X1NQU8-F1
#
_entry.id   AF-A0A7X1NQU8-F1
#
_cell.length_a   1.000
_cell.length_b   1.000
_cell.length_c   1.000
_cell.angle_alpha   90.00
_cell.angle_beta   90.00
_cell.angle_gamma   90.00
#
_symmetry.space_group_name_H-M   'P 1'
#
loop_
_entity.id
_entity.type
_entity.pdbx_description
1 polymer ?
#
loop_
_entity_poly.entity_id
_entity_poly.type
_entity_poly.pdbx_seq_one_letter_code
_entity_poly.pdbx_strand_id
1 'polypeptide(L)'
;MGAWGTAIFDNDDGLDLRGDFDDQVAGGRSVDEALEELEERLEAEDVPRGPFPNGLSDHEWLGLAALQVEHGRVTPGVLARTRSIVASEEEEPERWPEELLPERLGVLADLARRQQEADRAAPPSFRRRVRRRARWMRRRLAPSHPAPVLPLWARLVLFGLLAVGLFLVLRALLPGVTSAGNPPLIAYAYYVFHCVRGALAERRQ
;
A
#
# COMPACT_ATOMS: atom_id res chain seq x y z
N MET A 1 -7.32 -26.44 -20.83
CA MET A 1 -6.36 -26.14 -19.74
C MET A 1 -5.01 -26.63 -20.22
N GLY A 2 -4.00 -25.75 -20.22
CA GLY A 2 -2.65 -26.11 -20.65
C GLY A 2 -2.04 -27.13 -19.68
N ALA A 3 -1.06 -27.91 -20.14
CA ALA A 3 -0.28 -28.74 -19.23
C ALA A 3 0.58 -27.82 -18.36
N TRP A 4 0.55 -28.00 -17.04
CA TRP A 4 1.47 -27.31 -16.15
C TRP A 4 2.90 -27.76 -16.46
N GLY A 5 3.80 -26.79 -16.65
CA GLY A 5 5.23 -27.02 -16.82
C GLY A 5 5.98 -26.92 -15.50
N THR A 6 7.23 -27.35 -15.48
CA THR A 6 8.08 -27.46 -14.28
C THR A 6 8.56 -26.10 -13.74
N ALA A 7 8.53 -25.05 -14.57
CA ALA A 7 8.98 -23.72 -14.18
C ALA A 7 8.05 -23.05 -13.15
N ILE A 8 8.55 -21.99 -12.50
CA ILE A 8 7.79 -21.29 -11.44
C ILE A 8 6.48 -20.69 -11.97
N PHE A 9 6.48 -20.19 -13.21
CA PHE A 9 5.33 -19.53 -13.85
C PHE A 9 4.71 -20.37 -14.97
N ASP A 10 4.91 -21.69 -14.98
CA ASP A 10 4.25 -22.59 -15.94
C ASP A 10 3.00 -23.25 -15.35
N ASN A 11 2.48 -22.72 -14.25
CA ASN A 11 1.20 -23.11 -13.63
C ASN A 11 0.31 -21.86 -13.51
N ASP A 12 -1.00 -22.10 -13.42
CA ASP A 12 -2.00 -21.02 -13.44
C ASP A 12 -1.83 -20.06 -12.25
N ASP A 13 -1.57 -20.60 -11.05
CA ASP A 13 -1.42 -19.78 -9.83
C ASP A 13 -0.22 -18.81 -9.92
N GLY A 14 0.92 -19.30 -10.42
CA GLY A 14 2.10 -18.49 -10.65
C GLY A 14 1.85 -17.42 -11.72
N LEU A 15 1.16 -17.77 -12.81
CA LEU A 15 0.80 -16.83 -13.87
C LEU A 15 -0.16 -15.75 -13.38
N ASP A 16 -1.16 -16.12 -12.59
CA ASP A 16 -2.12 -15.20 -11.99
C ASP A 16 -1.41 -14.22 -11.05
N LEU A 17 -0.52 -14.72 -10.19
CA LEU A 17 0.31 -13.88 -9.32
C LEU A 17 1.19 -12.91 -10.11
N ARG A 18 1.80 -13.37 -11.21
CA ARG A 18 2.62 -12.51 -12.08
C ARG A 18 1.76 -11.47 -12.79
N GLY A 19 0.58 -11.86 -13.25
CA GLY A 19 -0.42 -10.95 -13.83
C GLY A 19 -0.81 -9.86 -12.85
N ASP A 20 -1.14 -10.21 -11.60
CA ASP A 20 -1.45 -9.27 -10.53
C ASP A 20 -0.28 -8.29 -10.28
N PHE A 21 0.96 -8.79 -10.28
CA PHE A 21 2.14 -7.96 -10.16
C PHE A 21 2.26 -6.97 -11.32
N ASP A 22 2.16 -7.46 -12.56
CA ASP A 22 2.31 -6.65 -13.77
C ASP A 22 1.21 -5.60 -13.88
N ASP A 23 -0.04 -5.94 -13.54
CA ASP A 23 -1.18 -5.03 -13.49
C ASP A 23 -0.98 -3.93 -12.44
N GLN A 24 -0.45 -4.27 -11.27
CA GLN A 24 -0.13 -3.29 -10.23
C GLN A 24 0.94 -2.30 -10.70
N VAL A 25 2.00 -2.80 -11.34
CA VAL A 25 3.08 -1.96 -11.89
C VAL A 25 2.57 -1.09 -13.04
N ALA A 26 1.79 -1.65 -13.96
CA ALA A 26 1.14 -0.93 -15.06
C ALA A 26 0.16 0.14 -14.54
N GLY A 27 -0.52 -0.13 -13.43
CA GLY A 27 -1.36 0.82 -12.68
C GLY A 27 -0.59 1.93 -11.96
N GLY A 28 0.74 1.97 -12.07
CA GLY A 28 1.59 3.03 -11.52
C GLY A 28 2.07 2.79 -10.09
N ARG A 29 1.88 1.58 -9.53
CA ARG A 29 2.56 1.19 -8.28
C ARG A 29 4.05 0.98 -8.56
N SER A 30 4.88 1.27 -7.58
CA SER A 30 6.30 0.90 -7.68
C SER A 30 6.46 -0.60 -7.47
N VAL A 31 7.49 -1.20 -8.08
CA VAL A 31 7.82 -2.63 -7.92
C VAL A 31 7.82 -3.06 -6.45
N ASP A 32 8.45 -2.28 -5.58
CA ASP A 32 8.47 -2.55 -4.15
C ASP A 32 7.08 -2.54 -3.50
N GLU A 33 6.19 -1.64 -3.91
CA GLU A 33 4.81 -1.59 -3.37
C GLU A 33 4.00 -2.77 -3.88
N ALA A 34 4.19 -3.18 -5.15
CA ALA A 34 3.51 -4.34 -5.71
C ALA A 34 3.94 -5.65 -5.03
N LEU A 35 5.25 -5.85 -4.83
CA LEU A 35 5.77 -7.02 -4.11
C LEU A 35 5.31 -7.08 -2.65
N GLU A 36 5.24 -5.93 -1.98
CA GLU A 36 4.79 -5.84 -0.58
C GLU A 36 3.30 -6.11 -0.44
N GLU A 37 2.46 -5.61 -1.36
CA GLU A 37 1.03 -5.92 -1.38
C GLU A 37 0.79 -7.42 -1.60
N LEU A 38 1.53 -8.04 -2.53
CA LEU A 38 1.42 -9.48 -2.78
C LEU A 38 1.85 -10.30 -1.56
N GLU A 39 2.95 -9.92 -0.91
CA GLU A 39 3.40 -10.56 0.34
C GLU A 39 2.32 -10.43 1.43
N GLU A 40 1.77 -9.24 1.65
CA GLU A 40 0.70 -9.02 2.63
C GLU A 40 -0.58 -9.81 2.29
N ARG A 41 -0.94 -9.92 1.00
CA ARG A 41 -2.08 -10.73 0.54
C ARG A 41 -1.88 -12.20 0.91
N LEU A 42 -0.74 -12.76 0.51
CA LEU A 42 -0.43 -14.16 0.79
C LEU A 42 -0.36 -14.43 2.30
N GLU A 43 0.28 -13.56 3.08
CA GLU A 43 0.31 -13.68 4.55
C GLU A 43 -1.10 -13.64 5.17
N ALA A 44 -1.99 -12.78 4.69
CA ALA A 44 -3.36 -12.68 5.19
C ALA A 44 -4.22 -13.89 4.84
N GLU A 45 -3.94 -14.51 3.69
CA GLU A 45 -4.60 -15.72 3.21
C GLU A 45 -4.03 -16.99 3.88
N ASP A 46 -2.77 -16.97 4.34
CA ASP A 46 -2.04 -18.08 4.99
C ASP A 46 -2.44 -18.27 6.46
N VAL A 47 -3.28 -17.38 7.01
CA VAL A 47 -3.84 -17.52 8.36
C VAL A 47 -4.89 -18.64 8.38
N PRO A 48 -4.72 -19.73 9.14
CA PRO A 48 -5.67 -20.85 9.16
C PRO A 48 -7.09 -20.39 9.50
N ARG A 49 -8.00 -20.42 8.52
CA ARG A 49 -9.43 -20.12 8.70
C ARG A 49 -10.22 -21.42 8.80
N GLY A 50 -9.88 -22.23 9.80
CA GLY A 50 -10.60 -23.47 10.11
C GLY A 50 -9.68 -24.68 10.33
N PRO A 51 -10.26 -25.90 10.43
CA PRO A 51 -9.51 -27.13 10.69
C PRO A 51 -8.75 -27.67 9.48
N PHE A 52 -8.87 -27.02 8.31
CA PHE A 52 -8.15 -27.37 7.09
C PHE A 52 -7.20 -26.21 6.76
N PRO A 53 -5.92 -26.46 6.46
CA PRO A 53 -5.04 -25.43 5.96
C PRO A 53 -5.70 -24.83 4.70
N ASN A 54 -5.82 -23.51 4.68
CA ASN A 54 -6.36 -22.79 3.56
C ASN A 54 -5.43 -23.11 2.38
N GLY A 55 -5.97 -23.69 1.31
CA GLY A 55 -5.20 -24.11 0.14
C GLY A 55 -4.66 -22.94 -0.68
N LEU A 56 -3.86 -22.07 -0.08
CA LEU A 56 -2.87 -21.30 -0.82
C LEU A 56 -1.93 -22.30 -1.47
N SER A 57 -1.72 -22.15 -2.77
CA SER A 57 -0.77 -23.02 -3.43
C SER A 57 0.64 -22.54 -3.10
N ASP A 58 1.50 -23.47 -2.73
CA ASP A 58 2.94 -23.19 -2.61
C ASP A 58 3.50 -22.56 -3.89
N HIS A 59 2.82 -22.75 -5.02
CA HIS A 59 3.13 -22.08 -6.30
C HIS A 59 3.03 -20.55 -6.23
N GLU A 60 2.06 -19.96 -5.51
CA GLU A 60 2.01 -18.50 -5.33
C GLU A 60 3.19 -17.99 -4.51
N TRP A 61 3.57 -18.68 -3.43
CA TRP A 61 4.74 -18.31 -2.64
C TRP A 61 6.04 -18.44 -3.43
N LEU A 62 6.17 -19.48 -4.26
CA LEU A 62 7.31 -19.66 -5.16
C LEU A 62 7.34 -18.58 -6.26
N GLY A 63 6.17 -18.20 -6.79
CA GLY A 63 6.02 -17.09 -7.73
C GLY A 63 6.49 -15.76 -7.12
N LEU A 64 6.07 -15.47 -5.89
CA LEU A 64 6.46 -14.25 -5.19
C LEU A 64 7.99 -14.24 -4.95
N ALA A 65 8.56 -15.37 -4.55
CA ALA A 65 10.00 -15.51 -4.38
C ALA A 65 10.77 -15.25 -5.69
N ALA A 66 10.26 -15.75 -6.82
CA ALA A 66 10.87 -15.50 -8.13
C ALA A 66 10.82 -14.01 -8.51
N LEU A 67 9.68 -13.34 -8.32
CA LEU A 67 9.55 -11.89 -8.56
C LEU A 67 10.48 -11.07 -7.64
N GLN A 68 10.58 -11.47 -6.37
CA GLN A 68 11.49 -10.84 -5.41
C GLN A 68 12.95 -10.93 -5.84
N VAL A 69 13.38 -12.09 -6.35
CA VAL A 69 14.72 -12.29 -6.92
C VAL A 69 14.92 -11.43 -8.18
N GLU A 70 13.97 -11.47 -9.13
CA GLU A 70 14.03 -10.71 -10.39
C GLU A 70 14.21 -9.21 -10.15
N HIS A 71 13.57 -8.68 -9.10
CA HIS A 71 13.60 -7.26 -8.78
C HIS A 71 14.57 -6.87 -7.65
N GLY A 72 15.36 -7.82 -7.14
CA GLY A 72 16.39 -7.57 -6.13
C GLY A 72 15.82 -7.13 -4.77
N ARG A 73 14.62 -7.60 -4.41
CA ARG A 73 13.98 -7.37 -3.10
C ARG A 73 13.62 -8.71 -2.49
N VAL A 74 14.53 -9.30 -1.70
CA VAL A 74 14.24 -10.49 -0.90
C VAL A 74 13.82 -10.09 0.51
N THR A 75 12.71 -10.65 1.00
CA THR A 75 12.27 -10.49 2.39
C THR A 75 12.50 -11.76 3.20
N PRO A 76 12.75 -11.65 4.52
CA PRO A 76 12.95 -12.84 5.36
C PRO A 76 11.75 -13.78 5.41
N GLY A 77 10.52 -13.25 5.32
CA GLY A 77 9.28 -14.05 5.35
C GLY A 77 9.17 -14.96 4.13
N VAL A 78 9.25 -14.38 2.94
CA VAL A 78 9.25 -15.14 1.68
C VAL A 78 10.43 -16.12 1.62
N LEU A 79 11.63 -15.72 2.03
CA LEU A 79 12.79 -16.62 2.09
C LEU A 79 12.55 -17.83 3.00
N ALA A 80 11.98 -17.63 4.18
CA ALA A 80 11.68 -18.72 5.11
C ALA A 80 10.61 -19.66 4.52
N ARG A 81 9.55 -19.11 3.92
CA ARG A 81 8.49 -19.89 3.30
C ARG A 81 8.98 -20.69 2.09
N THR A 82 9.72 -20.07 1.18
CA THR A 82 10.33 -20.76 0.03
C THR A 82 11.20 -21.93 0.49
N ARG A 83 12.04 -21.74 1.52
CA ARG A 83 12.86 -22.83 2.06
C ARG A 83 12.03 -23.97 2.63
N SER A 84 10.93 -23.65 3.31
CA SER A 84 10.02 -24.67 3.84
C SER A 84 9.45 -25.54 2.73
N ILE A 85 9.02 -24.92 1.63
CA ILE A 85 8.47 -25.61 0.45
C ILE A 85 9.55 -26.49 -0.20
N VAL A 86 10.75 -25.95 -0.45
CA VAL A 86 11.85 -26.69 -1.09
C VAL A 86 12.37 -27.84 -0.22
N ALA A 87 12.27 -27.73 1.10
CA ALA A 87 12.68 -28.78 2.03
C ALA A 87 11.59 -29.85 2.27
N SER A 88 10.40 -29.69 1.69
CA SER A 88 9.31 -30.68 1.82
C SER A 88 9.67 -31.95 1.03
N GLU A 89 9.89 -33.06 1.74
CA GLU A 89 10.28 -34.35 1.14
C GLU A 89 9.09 -35.14 0.59
N GLU A 90 7.85 -34.78 0.95
CA GLU A 90 6.64 -35.54 0.61
C GLU A 90 5.73 -34.78 -0.38
N GLU A 91 5.53 -33.47 -0.18
CA GLU A 91 4.48 -32.73 -0.92
C GLU A 91 4.80 -32.46 -2.39
N GLU A 92 6.06 -32.14 -2.73
CA GLU A 92 6.46 -31.94 -4.13
C GLU A 92 6.55 -33.28 -4.90
N PRO A 93 7.17 -34.35 -4.37
CA PRO A 93 7.18 -35.66 -5.04
C PRO A 93 5.79 -36.26 -5.27
N GLU A 94 4.84 -36.05 -4.36
CA GLU A 94 3.45 -36.51 -4.56
C GLU A 94 2.69 -35.69 -5.61
N ARG A 95 3.09 -34.43 -5.83
CA ARG A 95 2.42 -33.51 -6.76
C ARG A 95 2.88 -33.67 -8.21
N TRP A 96 4.12 -34.10 -8.43
CA TRP A 96 4.73 -34.14 -9.76
C TRP A 96 4.92 -35.57 -10.28
N PRO A 97 4.70 -35.82 -11.59
CA PRO A 97 5.09 -37.08 -12.22
C PRO A 97 6.59 -37.37 -12.02
N GLU A 98 6.95 -38.63 -11.80
CA GLU A 98 8.34 -39.06 -11.55
C GLU A 98 9.29 -38.58 -12.67
N GLU A 99 8.80 -38.48 -13.91
CA GLU A 99 9.59 -38.06 -15.07
C GLU A 99 9.94 -36.56 -15.04
N LEU A 100 9.10 -35.72 -14.43
CA LEU A 100 9.26 -34.27 -14.35
C LEU A 100 9.85 -33.81 -13.01
N LEU A 101 9.80 -34.66 -11.99
CA LEU A 101 10.26 -34.35 -10.65
C LEU A 101 11.74 -33.89 -10.59
N PRO A 102 12.71 -34.53 -11.28
CA PRO A 102 14.10 -34.07 -11.26
C PRO A 102 14.28 -32.65 -11.80
N GLU A 103 13.55 -32.32 -12.87
CA GLU A 103 13.58 -30.98 -13.46
C GLU A 103 12.95 -29.95 -12.52
N ARG A 104 11.79 -30.28 -11.92
CA ARG A 104 11.13 -29.43 -10.94
C ARG A 104 12.02 -29.14 -9.73
N LEU A 105 12.64 -30.17 -9.15
CA LEU A 105 13.57 -30.01 -8.02
C LEU A 105 14.78 -29.15 -8.41
N GLY A 106 15.26 -29.26 -9.64
CA GLY A 106 16.30 -28.39 -10.19
C GLY A 106 15.89 -26.92 -10.22
N VAL A 107 14.67 -26.62 -10.68
CA VAL A 107 14.09 -25.26 -10.69
C VAL A 107 13.99 -24.70 -9.26
N LEU A 108 13.50 -25.49 -8.32
CA LEU A 108 13.35 -25.09 -6.92
C LEU A 108 14.69 -24.82 -6.24
N ALA A 109 15.68 -25.70 -6.44
CA ALA A 109 17.03 -25.52 -5.93
C ALA A 109 17.69 -24.26 -6.49
N ASP A 110 17.51 -23.98 -7.79
CA ASP A 110 18.04 -22.77 -8.42
C ASP A 110 17.39 -21.50 -7.87
N LEU A 111 16.06 -21.50 -7.67
CA LEU A 111 15.35 -20.39 -7.05
C LEU A 111 15.86 -20.12 -5.63
N ALA A 112 15.95 -21.15 -4.79
CA ALA A 112 16.43 -21.03 -3.41
C ALA A 112 17.87 -20.49 -3.36
N ARG A 113 18.74 -20.94 -4.27
CA ARG A 113 20.12 -20.43 -4.41
C ARG A 113 20.13 -18.95 -4.76
N ARG A 114 19.40 -18.53 -5.79
CA ARG A 114 19.34 -17.11 -6.21
C ARG A 114 18.78 -16.21 -5.11
N GLN A 115 17.78 -16.67 -4.38
CA GLN A 115 17.19 -15.94 -3.27
C GLN A 115 18.20 -15.76 -2.12
N GLN A 116 19.00 -16.78 -1.82
CA GLN A 116 20.08 -16.69 -0.82
C GLN A 116 21.21 -15.74 -1.26
N GLU A 117 21.56 -15.73 -2.55
CA GLU A 117 22.54 -14.78 -3.09
C GLU A 117 22.04 -13.33 -2.99
N ALA A 118 20.76 -13.10 -3.30
CA ALA A 118 20.14 -11.79 -3.19
C ALA A 118 19.99 -11.30 -1.74
N ASP A 119 19.72 -12.19 -0.78
CA ASP A 119 19.68 -11.86 0.67
C ASP A 119 21.05 -11.41 1.20
N ARG A 120 22.14 -12.01 0.69
CA ARG A 120 23.52 -11.62 1.05
C ARG A 120 23.96 -10.31 0.42
N ALA A 121 23.25 -9.79 -0.59
CA ALA A 121 23.59 -8.54 -1.24
C ALA A 121 23.37 -7.34 -0.30
N ALA A 122 24.23 -6.31 -0.39
CA ALA A 122 24.16 -5.17 0.51
C ALA A 122 22.78 -4.47 0.43
N PRO A 123 22.13 -4.17 1.57
CA PRO A 123 20.81 -3.59 1.55
C PRO A 123 20.79 -2.23 0.85
N PRO A 124 19.69 -1.86 0.16
CA PRO A 124 19.57 -0.54 -0.44
C PRO A 124 19.76 0.55 0.62
N SER A 125 20.47 1.62 0.26
CA SER A 125 20.88 2.67 1.20
C SER A 125 19.72 3.18 2.07
N PHE A 126 20.02 3.54 3.32
CA PHE A 126 19.06 4.01 4.33
C PHE A 126 18.13 5.14 3.81
N ARG A 127 18.65 6.04 2.97
CA ARG A 127 17.88 7.11 2.32
C ARG A 127 16.76 6.58 1.43
N ARG A 128 16.99 5.45 0.74
CA ARG A 128 15.99 4.79 -0.11
C ARG A 128 14.88 4.18 0.74
N ARG A 129 15.21 3.56 1.89
CA ARG A 129 14.22 3.02 2.84
C ARG A 129 13.32 4.07 3.46
N VAL A 130 13.87 5.15 4.01
CA VAL A 130 13.08 6.22 4.65
C VAL A 130 12.14 6.90 3.66
N ARG A 131 12.62 7.17 2.43
CA ARG A 131 11.78 7.74 1.36
C ARG A 131 10.67 6.80 0.89
N ARG A 132 10.87 5.48 0.97
CA ARG A 132 9.83 4.49 0.67
C ARG A 132 8.78 4.46 1.79
N ARG A 133 9.19 4.34 3.06
CA ARG A 133 8.28 4.33 4.22
C ARG A 133 7.45 5.61 4.34
N ALA A 134 8.05 6.77 4.08
CA ALA A 134 7.35 8.06 4.10
C ALA A 134 6.37 8.27 2.93
N ARG A 135 6.54 7.53 1.82
CA ARG A 135 5.58 7.51 0.70
C ARG A 135 4.44 6.54 0.98
N TRP A 136 4.75 5.36 1.50
CA TRP A 136 3.78 4.35 1.96
C TRP A 136 2.80 4.93 3.00
N MET A 137 3.32 5.58 4.05
CA MET A 137 2.47 6.19 5.08
C MET A 137 1.54 7.27 4.51
N ARG A 138 2.02 8.03 3.52
CA ARG A 138 1.21 9.05 2.85
C ARG A 138 0.09 8.44 1.99
N ARG A 139 0.26 7.24 1.46
CA ARG A 139 -0.76 6.56 0.62
C ARG A 139 -1.78 5.81 1.46
N ARG A 140 -1.39 5.13 2.55
CA ARG A 140 -2.35 4.51 3.48
C ARG A 140 -3.20 5.52 4.25
N LEU A 141 -2.64 6.70 4.54
CA LEU A 141 -3.37 7.79 5.17
C LEU A 141 -3.99 8.75 4.14
N ALA A 142 -3.76 8.54 2.84
CA ALA A 142 -4.48 9.28 1.81
C ALA A 142 -5.91 8.72 1.76
N PRO A 143 -6.93 9.55 1.99
CA PRO A 143 -8.30 9.09 1.81
C PRO A 143 -8.50 8.61 0.37
N SER A 144 -9.13 7.45 0.21
CA SER A 144 -9.44 6.79 -1.06
C SER A 144 -10.35 7.61 -1.99
N HIS A 145 -10.92 8.69 -1.46
CA HIS A 145 -11.47 9.78 -2.23
C HIS A 145 -10.66 11.05 -1.98
N PRO A 146 -10.28 11.83 -3.01
CA PRO A 146 -9.89 13.21 -2.76
C PRO A 146 -11.06 13.83 -2.00
N ALA A 147 -10.84 14.20 -0.73
CA ALA A 147 -11.82 14.97 0.01
C ALA A 147 -12.24 16.11 -0.92
N PRO A 148 -13.55 16.33 -1.15
CA PRO A 148 -14.00 17.36 -2.07
C PRO A 148 -13.30 18.63 -1.64
N VAL A 149 -12.41 19.12 -2.50
CA VAL A 149 -11.59 20.29 -2.19
C VAL A 149 -12.60 21.42 -2.16
N LEU A 150 -13.13 21.71 -0.98
CA LEU A 150 -14.15 22.74 -0.82
C LEU A 150 -13.60 23.99 -1.52
N PRO A 151 -14.35 24.57 -2.46
CA PRO A 151 -13.90 25.77 -3.14
C PRO A 151 -13.58 26.83 -2.09
N LEU A 152 -12.61 27.70 -2.37
CA LEU A 152 -12.03 28.61 -1.38
C LEU A 152 -13.10 29.43 -0.62
N TRP A 153 -14.21 29.78 -1.29
CA TRP A 153 -15.36 30.44 -0.67
C TRP A 153 -16.06 29.59 0.41
N ALA A 154 -16.23 28.28 0.19
CA ALA A 154 -16.89 27.39 1.14
C ALA A 154 -16.03 27.16 2.38
N ARG A 155 -14.70 27.14 2.22
CA ARG A 155 -13.75 27.14 3.35
C ARG A 155 -13.88 28.41 4.18
N LEU A 156 -13.92 29.57 3.54
CA LEU A 156 -14.10 30.85 4.22
C LEU A 156 -15.43 30.93 4.98
N VAL A 157 -16.52 30.42 4.40
CA VAL A 157 -17.83 30.33 5.08
C VAL A 157 -17.77 29.41 6.30
N LEU A 158 -17.16 28.22 6.17
CA LEU A 158 -17.03 27.27 7.27
C LEU A 158 -16.18 27.83 8.42
N PHE A 159 -15.05 28.46 8.12
CA PHE A 159 -14.23 29.16 9.11
C PHE A 159 -14.99 30.31 9.77
N GLY A 160 -15.79 31.05 9.00
CA GLY A 160 -16.68 32.09 9.54
C GLY A 160 -17.70 31.52 10.53
N LEU A 161 -18.38 30.43 10.17
CA LEU A 161 -19.36 29.77 11.03
C LEU A 161 -18.72 29.20 12.31
N LEU A 162 -17.54 28.59 12.21
CA LEU A 162 -16.78 28.11 13.37
C LEU A 162 -16.36 29.26 14.29
N ALA A 163 -15.89 30.38 13.73
CA ALA A 163 -15.52 31.55 14.51
C ALA A 163 -16.74 32.17 15.23
N VAL A 164 -17.90 32.24 14.57
CA VAL A 164 -19.15 32.71 15.19
C VAL A 164 -19.61 31.74 16.27
N GLY A 165 -19.62 30.43 16.02
CA GLY A 165 -19.98 29.42 17.01
C GLY A 165 -19.08 29.48 18.24
N LEU A 166 -17.77 29.53 18.05
CA LEU A 166 -16.79 29.68 19.13
C LEU A 166 -17.00 30.98 19.90
N PHE A 167 -17.30 32.09 19.21
CA PHE A 167 -17.61 33.36 19.86
C PHE A 167 -18.87 33.29 20.72
N LEU A 168 -19.94 32.64 20.24
CA LEU A 168 -21.17 32.47 21.01
C LEU A 168 -20.94 31.61 22.25
N VAL A 169 -20.15 30.54 22.12
CA VAL A 169 -19.74 29.68 23.25
C VAL A 169 -18.90 30.48 24.25
N LEU A 170 -17.90 31.24 23.80
CA LEU A 170 -17.09 32.09 24.66
C LEU A 170 -17.91 33.18 25.35
N ARG A 171 -18.88 33.80 24.65
CA ARG A 171 -19.80 34.79 25.22
C ARG A 171 -20.70 34.18 26.29
N ALA A 172 -21.20 32.96 26.06
CA ALA A 172 -22.03 32.25 27.02
C ALA A 172 -21.25 31.85 28.28
N LEU A 173 -19.97 31.45 28.12
CA LEU A 173 -19.12 31.00 29.22
C LEU A 173 -18.45 32.16 29.99
N LEU A 174 -18.25 33.32 29.36
CA LEU A 174 -17.55 34.47 29.94
C LEU A 174 -18.34 35.78 29.74
N PRO A 175 -19.50 35.93 30.40
CA PRO A 175 -20.38 37.10 30.21
C PRO A 175 -19.75 38.44 30.58
N GLY A 176 -18.65 38.45 31.36
CA GLY A 176 -17.96 39.65 31.81
C GLY A 176 -16.94 40.26 30.83
N VAL A 177 -16.60 39.59 29.72
CA VAL A 177 -15.50 40.01 28.81
C VAL A 177 -16.01 40.74 27.56
N THR A 178 -17.33 40.91 27.41
CA THR A 178 -17.95 41.46 26.16
C THR A 178 -18.64 42.81 26.35
N SER A 179 -18.17 43.66 27.26
CA SER A 179 -18.64 45.04 27.36
C SER A 179 -18.14 45.88 26.17
N ALA A 180 -19.05 46.16 25.24
CA ALA A 180 -19.20 47.31 24.32
C ALA A 180 -17.99 47.92 23.56
N GLY A 181 -16.77 47.39 23.63
CA GLY A 181 -15.60 48.09 23.10
C GLY A 181 -14.56 47.18 22.43
N ASN A 182 -14.99 46.13 21.71
CA ASN A 182 -14.03 45.18 21.13
C ASN A 182 -13.80 45.44 19.61
N PRO A 183 -12.74 46.18 19.23
CA PRO A 183 -12.41 46.48 17.83
C PRO A 183 -12.05 45.28 16.93
N PRO A 184 -11.59 44.09 17.40
CA PRO A 184 -11.14 43.06 16.48
C PRO A 184 -12.29 42.39 15.70
N LEU A 185 -13.53 42.40 16.21
CA LEU A 185 -14.68 41.85 15.49
C LEU A 185 -15.14 42.74 14.33
N ILE A 186 -15.13 44.05 14.52
CA ILE A 186 -15.43 45.01 13.44
C ILE A 186 -14.33 44.96 12.38
N ALA A 187 -13.06 44.88 12.80
CA ALA A 187 -11.92 44.72 11.89
C ALA A 187 -11.99 43.39 11.11
N TYR A 188 -12.36 42.29 11.76
CA TYR A 188 -12.51 41.00 11.09
C TYR A 188 -13.71 40.96 10.14
N ALA A 189 -14.85 41.50 10.53
CA ALA A 189 -16.02 41.62 9.65
C ALA A 189 -15.71 42.50 8.42
N TYR A 190 -14.98 43.60 8.63
CA TYR A 190 -14.51 44.47 7.56
C TYR A 190 -13.53 43.74 6.62
N TYR A 191 -12.57 42.99 7.17
CA TYR A 191 -11.61 42.20 6.40
C TYR A 191 -12.30 41.13 5.54
N VAL A 192 -13.23 40.36 6.13
CA VAL A 192 -14.00 39.34 5.41
C VAL A 192 -14.85 39.96 4.31
N PHE A 193 -15.54 41.08 4.59
CA PHE A 193 -16.33 41.80 3.57
C PHE A 193 -15.45 42.27 2.41
N HIS A 194 -14.26 42.80 2.70
CA HIS A 194 -13.34 43.30 1.68
C HIS A 194 -12.75 42.17 0.82
N CYS A 195 -12.42 41.01 1.42
CA CYS A 195 -11.94 39.84 0.69
C CYS A 195 -13.03 39.25 -0.22
N VAL A 196 -14.27 39.14 0.26
CA VAL A 196 -15.41 38.63 -0.54
C VAL A 196 -15.70 39.56 -1.72
N ARG A 197 -15.64 40.88 -1.52
CA ARG A 197 -15.88 41.85 -2.59
C ARG A 197 -14.81 41.80 -3.68
N GLY A 198 -13.54 41.60 -3.31
CA GLY A 198 -12.43 41.41 -4.27
C GLY A 198 -12.61 40.15 -5.12
N ALA A 199 -12.91 39.02 -4.46
CA ALA A 199 -13.12 37.74 -5.14
C ALA A 199 -14.34 37.73 -6.09
N LEU A 200 -15.37 38.56 -5.82
CA LEU A 200 -16.53 38.72 -6.69
C LEU A 200 -16.27 39.65 -7.89
N ALA A 201 -15.34 40.60 -7.78
CA ALA A 201 -14.96 41.51 -8.86
C ALA A 201 -14.14 40.81 -9.95
N GLU A 202 -13.26 39.88 -9.57
CA GLU A 202 -12.43 39.08 -10.50
C GLU A 202 -13.25 38.12 -11.38
N ARG A 203 -14.50 37.79 -11.02
CA ARG A 203 -15.38 36.91 -11.82
C ARG A 203 -16.20 37.62 -12.90
N ARG A 204 -16.09 38.94 -13.02
CA ARG A 204 -16.84 39.75 -14.02
C ARG A 204 -15.97 40.24 -15.18
N GLN A 205 -14.70 39.86 -15.23
CA GLN A 205 -13.79 40.04 -16.37
C GLN A 205 -13.55 38.69 -17.04
#